data_AF-A0A925L291-F1
#
_entry.id   AF-A0A925L291-F1
#
_cell.length_a   1.000
_cell.length_b   1.000
_cell.length_c   1.000
_cell.angle_alpha   90.00
_cell.angle_beta   90.00
_cell.angle_gamma   90.00
#
_symmetry.space_group_name_H-M   'P 1'
#
loop_
_entity.id
_entity.type
_entity.pdbx_description
1 polymer ?
#
loop_
_entity_poly.entity_id
_entity_poly.type
_entity_poly.pdbx_seq_one_letter_code
_entity_poly.pdbx_strand_id
1 'polypeptide(L)' 'MLEEWIRNVSTPTLRTIAGDTKVHGTRIWQLAVVELLVRQNQEALAA' A
#
# COMPACT_ATOMS: atom_id res chain seq x y z
N MET A 1 12.28 5.56 -7.02
CA MET A 1 11.82 4.38 -7.80
C MET A 1 10.77 3.53 -7.11
N LEU A 2 11.07 2.67 -6.12
CA LEU A 2 10.04 1.76 -5.54
C LEU A 2 8.95 2.50 -4.74
N GLU A 3 9.34 3.48 -3.93
CA GLU A 3 8.40 4.27 -3.12
C GLU A 3 7.50 5.16 -3.98
N GLU A 4 8.07 5.78 -5.02
CA GLU A 4 7.31 6.54 -6.02
C GLU A 4 6.36 5.63 -6.80
N TRP A 5 6.79 4.43 -7.15
CA TRP A 5 5.94 3.46 -7.81
C TRP A 5 4.76 3.08 -6.90
N ILE A 6 5.01 2.69 -5.64
CA ILE A 6 3.97 2.36 -4.64
C ILE A 6 2.91 3.45 -4.54
N ARG A 7 3.32 4.73 -4.48
CA ARG A 7 2.39 5.87 -4.40
C ARG A 7 1.43 5.98 -5.59
N ASN A 8 1.83 5.47 -6.75
CA ASN A 8 1.02 5.50 -7.98
C ASN A 8 0.25 4.20 -8.25
N VAL A 9 0.47 3.15 -7.43
CA VAL A 9 -0.25 1.89 -7.56
C VAL A 9 -1.70 2.05 -7.09
N SER A 10 -2.64 1.38 -7.75
CA SER A 10 -4.05 1.43 -7.39
C SER A 10 -4.34 0.74 -6.05
N THR A 11 -5.35 1.21 -5.32
CA THR A 11 -5.75 0.64 -4.02
C THR A 11 -6.04 -0.87 -4.07
N PRO A 12 -6.72 -1.42 -5.10
CA PRO A 12 -6.89 -2.86 -5.23
C PRO A 12 -5.56 -3.63 -5.31
N THR A 13 -4.60 -3.11 -6.08
CA THR A 13 -3.28 -3.74 -6.22
C THR A 13 -2.48 -3.67 -4.93
N LEU A 14 -2.54 -2.55 -4.19
CA LEU A 14 -1.93 -2.45 -2.87
C LEU A 14 -2.52 -3.49 -1.89
N ARG A 15 -3.85 -3.71 -1.92
CA ARG A 15 -4.50 -4.74 -1.10
C ARG A 15 -4.01 -6.14 -1.47
N THR A 16 -3.84 -6.43 -2.76
CA THR A 16 -3.26 -7.70 -3.23
C THR A 16 -1.84 -7.89 -2.69
N ILE A 17 -0.97 -6.87 -2.79
CA ILE A 17 0.41 -6.95 -2.29
C ILE A 17 0.44 -7.14 -0.77
N ALA A 18 -0.38 -6.39 -0.03
CA ALA A 18 -0.43 -6.48 1.44
C ALA A 18 -0.95 -7.83 1.94
N GLY A 19 -1.83 -8.49 1.16
CA GLY A 19 -2.39 -9.81 1.47
C GLY A 19 -1.56 -11.00 0.94
N ASP A 20 -0.55 -10.78 0.12
CA ASP A 20 0.27 -11.85 -0.46
C ASP A 20 1.35 -12.32 0.54
N THR A 21 1.23 -13.58 0.95
CA THR A 21 2.14 -14.22 1.91
C THR A 21 3.55 -14.43 1.36
N LYS A 22 3.73 -14.47 0.03
CA LYS A 22 5.05 -14.65 -0.60
C LYS A 22 5.94 -13.42 -0.46
N VAL A 23 5.34 -12.24 -0.40
CA VAL A 23 6.05 -10.96 -0.27
C VAL A 23 6.01 -10.43 1.16
N HIS A 24 5.35 -11.15 2.09
CA HIS A 24 5.26 -10.74 3.49
C HIS A 24 6.65 -10.49 4.10
N GLY A 25 6.80 -9.37 4.82
CA GLY A 25 8.06 -8.94 5.42
C GLY A 25 9.06 -8.29 4.46
N THR A 26 8.81 -8.30 3.15
CA THR A 26 9.69 -7.61 2.18
C THR A 26 9.44 -6.10 2.16
N ARG A 27 10.36 -5.33 1.55
CA ARG A 27 10.24 -3.88 1.42
C ARG A 27 8.99 -3.46 0.63
N ILE A 28 8.65 -4.17 -0.44
CA ILE A 28 7.45 -3.86 -1.24
C ILE A 28 6.16 -4.08 -0.44
N TRP A 29 6.12 -5.13 0.39
CA TRP A 29 4.99 -5.39 1.29
C TRP A 29 4.85 -4.29 2.36
N GLN A 30 5.94 -3.93 3.04
CA GLN A 30 5.93 -2.85 4.04
C GLN A 30 5.42 -1.54 3.43
N LEU A 31 5.92 -1.18 2.25
CA LEU A 31 5.49 0.03 1.55
C LEU A 31 4.01 -0.01 1.17
N ALA A 32 3.50 -1.16 0.74
CA ALA A 32 2.09 -1.30 0.36
C ALA A 32 1.16 -1.18 1.56
N VAL A 33 1.53 -1.75 2.71
CA VAL A 33 0.79 -1.61 3.97
C VAL A 33 0.75 -0.16 4.43
N VAL A 34 1.89 0.53 4.42
CA VAL A 34 1.97 1.94 4.82
C VAL A 34 1.11 2.82 3.90
N GLU A 35 1.23 2.65 2.58
CA GLU A 35 0.45 3.42 1.61
C GLU A 35 -1.06 3.18 1.75
N LEU A 36 -1.49 1.94 2.02
CA LEU A 36 -2.90 1.64 2.30
C LEU A 36 -3.42 2.40 3.52
N LEU A 37 -2.64 2.44 4.60
CA LEU A 37 -3.01 3.17 5.83
C LEU A 37 -3.09 4.68 5.58
N VAL A 38 -2.14 5.23 4.81
CA VAL A 38 -2.15 6.66 4.43
C VAL A 38 -3.44 7.00 3.68
N ARG A 39 -3.83 6.20 2.69
CA ARG A 39 -5.04 6.45 1.89
C ARG A 39 -6.32 6.32 2.71
N GLN A 40 -6.41 5.31 3.58
CA GLN A 40 -7.55 5.16 4.49
C GLN A 40 -7.70 6.36 5.42
N ASN A 41 -6.59 6.90 5.95
CA ASN A 41 -6.62 8.10 6.77
C ASN A 41 -7.04 9.34 5.96
N GLN A 42 -6.59 9.46 4.71
CA GLN A 42 -7.00 10.57 3.84
C GLN A 42 -8.51 10.52 3.51
N GLU A 43 -9.03 9.32 3.20
CA GLU A 43 -10.45 9.10 2.97
C GLU A 43 -11.28 9.41 4.24
N ALA A 44 -10.79 8.98 5.41
CA ALA A 44 -11.46 9.26 6.69
C ALA A 44 -11.46 10.74 7.08
N LEU A 45 -10.43 11.50 6.69
CA LEU A 45 -10.36 12.95 6.91
C LEU A 45 -11.21 13.75 5.92
N ALA A 46 -11.53 13.17 4.76
CA ALA A 46 -12.31 13.80 3.71
C ALA A 46 -13.82 13.52 3.82
N ALA A 47 -14.23 12.61 4.71
CA ALA A 47 -15.61 12.23 5.00
C ALA A 47 -16.18 13.04 6.18
#